data_AF-F1LA11-F1
#
_entry.id   AF-F1LA11-F1
#
_cell.length_a   1.000
_cell.length_b   1.000
_cell.length_c   1.000
_cell.angle_alpha   90.00
_cell.angle_beta   90.00
_cell.angle_gamma   90.00
#
_symmetry.space_group_name_H-M   'P 1'
#
loop_
_entity.id
_entity.type
_entity.pdbx_description
1 polymer ?
#
loop_
_entity_poly.entity_id
_entity_poly.type
_entity_poly.pdbx_seq_one_letter_code
_entity_poly.pdbx_strand_id
1 'polypeptide(L)'
;MPHFHIAPRDAVKMSGTIKDRSIDIFPPPRSISDVLLAVVRYYKWTSLVLIYRRPSDLAELQHFIANSYFPRPFEVITRMLPESEDYGVLLKEVRNVLDESHVIVHDDLDSTVPFLRQAAGLSMCTPLHHYIITHYDTMTLDLSEKAIAACNITAFSFVRRSAATEDLRSALVKAHIPMPPYSVDITTAVWSDALLLLGETMRSTEPYTDVVPCNKGWDDGRRLINRIVQSGTAGTTGIIALDWMGKRTNFSIVVMKKSKNTFEELGEWRSVDGQFVLAVASKNETSKKESLENKTLRVTVYLEEPFVMLKKAEKNEKLEGNERYEGYCIDLLQKIAEIRKFKYVLHEVKDKAYGSKEANGKWNGMVGELQRG
;
A
#
# COMPACT_ATOMS: atom_id res chain seq x y z
N MET A 1 33.15 -9.83 16.93
CA MET A 1 32.34 -8.99 17.83
C MET A 1 30.89 -9.02 17.37
N PRO A 2 29.89 -8.88 18.27
CA PRO A 2 28.51 -8.65 17.86
C PRO A 2 28.45 -7.41 16.98
N HIS A 3 27.69 -7.48 15.89
CA HIS A 3 27.53 -6.38 14.94
C HIS A 3 26.04 -6.22 14.66
N PHE A 4 25.47 -5.06 15.00
CA PHE A 4 24.08 -4.75 14.67
C PHE A 4 24.05 -4.10 13.29
N HIS A 5 23.22 -4.65 12.41
CA HIS A 5 22.94 -4.05 11.13
C HIS A 5 21.85 -2.98 11.29
N ILE A 6 22.15 -1.78 10.82
CA ILE A 6 21.42 -0.53 11.11
C ILE A 6 20.82 0.09 9.85
N ALA A 7 20.83 -0.64 8.74
CA ALA A 7 20.22 -0.27 7.47
C ALA A 7 19.47 -1.48 6.90
N PRO A 8 18.50 -1.28 6.00
CA PRO A 8 17.91 -2.37 5.24
C PRO A 8 18.96 -3.12 4.41
N ARG A 9 18.81 -4.44 4.25
CA ARG A 9 19.69 -5.24 3.40
C ARG A 9 19.19 -5.29 1.97
N ASP A 10 20.09 -5.11 1.02
CA ASP A 10 19.83 -5.45 -0.38
C ASP A 10 19.77 -6.98 -0.56
N ALA A 11 18.69 -7.49 -1.15
CA ALA A 11 18.54 -8.93 -1.42
C ALA A 11 19.71 -9.51 -2.25
N VAL A 12 20.27 -8.73 -3.18
CA VAL A 12 21.39 -9.14 -4.03
C VAL A 12 22.68 -9.36 -3.22
N LYS A 13 22.90 -8.59 -2.15
CA LYS A 13 24.10 -8.69 -1.31
C LYS A 13 24.05 -9.85 -0.30
N MET A 14 22.91 -10.51 -0.14
CA MET A 14 22.78 -11.70 0.72
C MET A 14 23.39 -12.98 0.11
N SER A 15 23.81 -12.97 -1.17
CA SER A 15 24.40 -14.12 -1.87
C SER A 15 25.88 -14.40 -1.52
N GLY A 16 26.49 -13.64 -0.61
CA GLY A 16 27.90 -13.79 -0.22
C GLY A 16 28.16 -14.90 0.81
N THR A 17 29.22 -15.68 0.60
CA THR A 17 29.66 -16.87 1.35
C THR A 17 30.09 -16.64 2.82
N ILE A 18 30.00 -15.42 3.33
CA ILE A 18 30.38 -15.11 4.71
C ILE A 18 29.17 -15.38 5.59
N LYS A 19 29.30 -16.30 6.56
CA LYS A 19 28.34 -16.46 7.67
C LYS A 19 28.31 -15.19 8.51
N ASP A 20 27.60 -14.19 8.01
CA ASP A 20 27.40 -12.91 8.65
C ASP A 20 26.50 -13.13 9.87
N ARG A 21 27.11 -13.29 11.04
CA ARG A 21 26.44 -13.40 12.35
C ARG A 21 26.05 -12.02 12.90
N SER A 22 25.86 -11.04 12.03
CA SER A 22 25.27 -9.77 12.42
C SER A 22 23.86 -9.97 12.96
N ILE A 23 23.50 -9.16 13.93
CA ILE A 23 22.13 -9.01 14.41
C ILE A 23 21.41 -8.04 13.49
N ASP A 24 20.29 -8.49 12.92
CA ASP A 24 19.54 -7.79 11.89
C ASP A 24 18.07 -7.73 12.29
N ILE A 25 17.65 -6.53 12.69
CA ILE A 25 16.35 -6.28 13.31
C ILE A 25 15.33 -5.81 12.25
N PHE A 26 15.80 -5.42 11.06
CA PHE A 26 14.95 -5.11 9.91
C PHE A 26 14.18 -6.35 9.45
N PRO A 27 12.99 -6.17 8.84
CA PRO A 27 12.31 -7.28 8.19
C PRO A 27 13.20 -7.81 7.05
N PRO A 28 13.32 -9.15 6.89
CA PRO A 28 14.01 -9.74 5.75
C PRO A 28 13.47 -9.18 4.42
N PRO A 29 14.30 -8.95 3.38
CA PRO A 29 13.85 -8.30 2.14
C PRO A 29 12.66 -9.02 1.47
N ARG A 30 12.65 -10.36 1.52
CA ARG A 30 11.54 -11.19 1.01
C ARG A 30 10.17 -10.86 1.64
N SER A 31 10.14 -10.31 2.85
CA SER A 31 8.90 -10.01 3.57
C SER A 31 7.99 -9.08 2.77
N ILE A 32 8.56 -8.18 1.96
CA ILE A 32 7.77 -7.28 1.12
C ILE A 32 6.97 -8.05 0.08
N SER A 33 7.56 -9.07 -0.56
CA SER A 33 6.87 -9.97 -1.48
C SER A 33 5.71 -10.69 -0.81
N ASP A 34 5.93 -11.18 0.41
CA ASP A 34 4.94 -12.01 1.11
C ASP A 34 3.72 -11.19 1.53
N VAL A 35 3.94 -9.98 2.06
CA VAL A 35 2.86 -9.04 2.40
C VAL A 35 2.12 -8.61 1.14
N LEU A 36 2.84 -8.23 0.07
CA LEU A 36 2.23 -7.84 -1.20
C LEU A 36 1.30 -8.92 -1.74
N LEU A 37 1.77 -10.17 -1.77
CA LEU A 37 1.00 -11.30 -2.25
C LEU A 37 -0.29 -11.50 -1.44
N ALA A 38 -0.20 -11.40 -0.11
CA ALA A 38 -1.35 -11.54 0.76
C ALA A 38 -2.38 -10.40 0.56
N VAL A 39 -1.90 -9.16 0.42
CA VAL A 39 -2.74 -7.96 0.24
C VAL A 39 -3.41 -7.93 -1.14
N VAL A 40 -2.69 -8.24 -2.21
CA VAL A 40 -3.23 -8.34 -3.58
C VAL A 40 -4.32 -9.41 -3.65
N ARG A 41 -4.10 -10.57 -3.02
CA ARG A 41 -5.10 -11.64 -2.92
C ARG A 41 -6.31 -11.26 -2.07
N TYR A 42 -6.11 -10.46 -1.02
CA TYR A 42 -7.20 -9.91 -0.22
C TYR A 42 -8.10 -8.98 -1.05
N TYR A 43 -7.50 -8.07 -1.81
CA TYR A 43 -8.24 -7.18 -2.72
C TYR A 43 -8.81 -7.90 -3.94
N LYS A 44 -8.38 -9.14 -4.21
CA LYS A 44 -8.79 -9.94 -5.37
C LYS A 44 -8.47 -9.26 -6.70
N TRP A 45 -7.34 -8.56 -6.77
CA TRP A 45 -6.87 -8.01 -8.04
C TRP A 45 -6.54 -9.15 -9.01
N THR A 46 -6.94 -8.99 -10.26
CA THR A 46 -6.74 -9.99 -11.34
C THR A 46 -5.67 -9.56 -12.34
N SER A 47 -5.37 -8.28 -12.40
CA SER A 47 -4.32 -7.67 -13.20
C SER A 47 -3.83 -6.41 -12.48
N LEU A 48 -2.55 -6.08 -12.64
CA LEU A 48 -1.91 -4.89 -12.07
C LEU A 48 -0.63 -4.51 -12.81
N VAL A 49 -0.20 -3.27 -12.62
CA VAL A 49 1.13 -2.80 -13.02
C VAL A 49 2.05 -2.72 -11.81
N LEU A 50 3.21 -3.38 -11.88
CA LEU A 50 4.29 -3.28 -10.91
C LEU A 50 5.36 -2.32 -11.42
N ILE A 51 5.46 -1.16 -10.78
CA ILE A 51 6.47 -0.13 -11.06
C ILE A 51 7.61 -0.28 -10.06
N TYR A 52 8.85 -0.38 -10.55
CA TYR A 52 10.06 -0.52 -9.74
C TYR A 52 11.18 0.37 -10.26
N ARG A 53 12.14 0.79 -9.42
CA ARG A 53 13.22 1.69 -9.84
C ARG A 53 14.43 0.97 -10.40
N ARG A 54 14.96 -0.03 -9.70
CA ARG A 54 16.21 -0.72 -10.07
C ARG A 54 15.95 -2.18 -10.40
N PRO A 55 16.68 -2.79 -11.36
CA PRO A 55 16.62 -4.23 -11.59
C PRO A 55 16.89 -5.08 -10.34
N SER A 56 17.72 -4.58 -9.41
CA SER A 56 18.00 -5.23 -8.13
C SER A 56 16.76 -5.37 -7.24
N ASP A 57 15.81 -4.44 -7.33
CA ASP A 57 14.59 -4.43 -6.52
C ASP A 57 13.68 -5.62 -6.85
N LEU A 58 13.78 -6.13 -8.09
CA LEU A 58 13.06 -7.34 -8.51
C LEU A 58 13.50 -8.60 -7.74
N ALA A 59 14.71 -8.62 -7.16
CA ALA A 59 15.15 -9.72 -6.31
C ALA A 59 14.29 -9.82 -5.03
N GLU A 60 13.86 -8.68 -4.48
CA GLU A 60 12.96 -8.63 -3.31
C GLU A 60 11.53 -9.02 -3.67
N LEU A 61 11.14 -8.76 -4.92
CA LEU A 61 9.81 -9.01 -5.48
C LEU A 61 9.67 -10.35 -6.21
N GLN A 62 10.75 -11.13 -6.31
CA GLN A 62 10.77 -12.38 -7.06
C GLN A 62 9.71 -13.37 -6.55
N HIS A 63 9.54 -13.46 -5.22
CA HIS A 63 8.57 -14.36 -4.63
C HIS A 63 7.12 -13.92 -4.95
N PHE A 64 6.83 -12.62 -4.94
CA PHE A 64 5.53 -12.09 -5.36
C PHE A 64 5.23 -12.41 -6.83
N ILE A 65 6.18 -12.13 -7.73
CA ILE A 65 6.03 -12.37 -9.17
C ILE A 65 5.87 -13.87 -9.46
N ALA A 66 6.68 -14.74 -8.85
CA ALA A 66 6.57 -16.18 -9.08
C ALA A 66 5.22 -16.75 -8.61
N ASN A 67 4.67 -16.22 -7.51
CA ASN A 67 3.39 -16.67 -6.94
C ASN A 67 2.16 -15.94 -7.54
N SER A 68 2.37 -15.07 -8.53
CA SER A 68 1.26 -14.50 -9.30
C SER A 68 0.70 -15.48 -10.33
N TYR A 69 1.42 -16.55 -10.68
CA TYR A 69 0.96 -17.57 -11.64
C TYR A 69 0.10 -18.69 -11.02
N PHE A 70 0.33 -19.02 -9.74
CA PHE A 70 -0.35 -20.12 -9.04
C PHE A 70 -0.37 -19.86 -7.52
N PRO A 71 -1.38 -20.33 -6.74
CA PRO A 71 -2.58 -21.08 -7.11
C PRO A 71 -3.75 -20.24 -7.63
N ARG A 72 -3.73 -18.93 -7.41
CA ARG A 72 -4.77 -17.99 -7.88
C ARG A 72 -4.09 -16.98 -8.80
N PRO A 73 -4.14 -17.19 -10.12
CA PRO A 73 -3.38 -16.38 -11.04
C PRO A 73 -3.90 -14.95 -11.10
N PHE A 74 -2.97 -14.00 -11.22
CA PHE A 74 -3.23 -12.61 -11.59
C PHE A 74 -2.08 -12.10 -12.46
N GLU A 75 -2.40 -11.23 -13.41
CA GLU A 75 -1.42 -10.66 -14.33
C GLU A 75 -0.59 -9.57 -13.63
N VAL A 76 0.73 -9.59 -13.84
CA VAL A 76 1.67 -8.60 -13.31
C VAL A 76 2.46 -8.01 -14.47
N ILE A 77 2.16 -6.77 -14.82
CA ILE A 77 2.84 -6.04 -15.88
C ILE A 77 3.95 -5.19 -15.25
N THR A 78 5.21 -5.51 -15.52
CA THR A 78 6.33 -4.80 -14.90
C THR A 78 6.75 -3.57 -15.71
N ARG A 79 6.98 -2.43 -15.05
CA ARG A 79 7.56 -1.22 -15.65
C ARG A 79 8.64 -0.63 -14.76
N MET A 80 9.70 -0.11 -15.39
CA MET A 80 10.75 0.60 -14.67
C MET A 80 10.35 2.07 -14.52
N LEU A 81 10.60 2.64 -13.35
CA LEU A 81 10.43 4.06 -13.12
C LEU A 81 11.56 4.83 -13.84
N PRO A 82 11.27 5.92 -14.57
CA PRO A 82 12.31 6.73 -15.19
C PRO A 82 13.22 7.38 -14.14
N GLU A 83 14.50 7.55 -14.47
CA GLU A 83 15.45 8.28 -13.61
C GLU A 83 15.12 9.76 -13.50
N SER A 84 14.52 10.34 -14.56
CA SER A 84 13.96 11.68 -14.49
C SER A 84 12.71 11.69 -13.64
N GLU A 85 12.51 12.75 -12.85
CA GLU A 85 11.24 12.99 -12.14
C GLU A 85 10.05 13.32 -13.08
N ASP A 86 10.18 13.13 -14.40
CA ASP A 86 9.07 13.18 -15.35
C ASP A 86 8.50 11.76 -15.54
N TYR A 87 7.37 11.49 -14.87
CA TYR A 87 6.65 10.23 -14.92
C TYR A 87 5.53 10.26 -15.96
N GLY A 88 5.33 11.37 -16.68
CA GLY A 88 4.17 11.60 -17.53
C GLY A 88 4.05 10.60 -18.67
N VAL A 89 5.16 10.17 -19.27
CA VAL A 89 5.18 9.15 -20.34
C VAL A 89 4.73 7.80 -19.80
N LEU A 90 5.34 7.35 -18.69
CA LEU A 90 5.00 6.09 -18.04
C LEU A 90 3.52 6.07 -17.61
N LEU A 91 3.05 7.12 -16.94
CA LEU A 91 1.66 7.20 -16.49
C LEU A 91 0.67 7.24 -17.66
N LYS A 92 1.01 7.90 -18.78
CA LYS A 92 0.21 7.86 -20.00
C LYS A 92 0.19 6.47 -20.62
N GLU A 93 1.27 5.72 -20.55
CA GLU A 93 1.30 4.32 -20.99
C GLU A 93 0.38 3.46 -20.12
N VAL A 94 0.53 3.53 -18.78
CA VAL A 94 -0.31 2.80 -17.83
C VAL A 94 -1.79 3.10 -18.05
N ARG A 95 -2.16 4.38 -18.17
CA ARG A 95 -3.55 4.79 -18.34
C ARG A 95 -4.11 4.52 -19.73
N ASN A 96 -3.35 4.83 -20.79
CA ASN A 96 -3.91 4.85 -22.15
C ASN A 96 -3.61 3.58 -22.94
N VAL A 97 -2.54 2.87 -22.65
CA VAL A 97 -2.12 1.66 -23.40
C VAL A 97 -2.47 0.41 -22.61
N LEU A 98 -2.07 0.36 -21.33
CA LEU A 98 -2.36 -0.79 -20.47
C LEU A 98 -3.79 -0.75 -19.92
N ASP A 99 -4.41 0.44 -19.86
CA ASP A 99 -5.75 0.67 -19.33
C ASP A 99 -5.89 0.14 -17.89
N GLU A 100 -4.82 0.31 -17.10
CA GLU A 100 -4.75 -0.28 -15.77
C GLU A 100 -4.95 0.68 -14.61
N SER A 101 -5.78 0.25 -13.67
CA SER A 101 -6.16 1.04 -12.50
C SER A 101 -5.49 0.58 -11.20
N HIS A 102 -4.94 -0.64 -11.18
CA HIS A 102 -4.23 -1.20 -10.04
C HIS A 102 -2.72 -1.08 -10.23
N VAL A 103 -2.06 -0.30 -9.37
CA VAL A 103 -0.64 0.02 -9.51
C VAL A 103 0.10 -0.26 -8.21
N ILE A 104 1.17 -1.04 -8.28
CA ILE A 104 2.13 -1.21 -7.18
C ILE A 104 3.34 -0.32 -7.49
N VAL A 105 3.72 0.52 -6.53
CA VAL A 105 4.92 1.36 -6.62
C VAL A 105 5.92 0.85 -5.59
N HIS A 106 7.01 0.26 -6.08
CA HIS A 106 8.12 -0.22 -5.28
C HIS A 106 9.37 0.62 -5.54
N ASP A 107 9.56 1.62 -4.70
CA ASP A 107 10.57 2.65 -4.90
C ASP A 107 10.98 3.33 -3.56
N ASP A 108 12.00 4.17 -3.61
CA ASP A 108 12.43 5.00 -2.50
C ASP A 108 11.36 6.06 -2.15
N LEU A 109 11.35 6.55 -0.91
CA LEU A 109 10.28 7.39 -0.38
C LEU A 109 10.07 8.71 -1.15
N ASP A 110 11.16 9.36 -1.58
CA ASP A 110 11.17 10.73 -2.09
C ASP A 110 10.39 10.91 -3.40
N SER A 111 10.30 9.88 -4.23
CA SER A 111 9.55 9.91 -5.50
C SER A 111 8.05 9.76 -5.33
N THR A 112 7.59 9.29 -4.18
CA THR A 112 6.19 8.93 -3.94
C THR A 112 5.27 10.13 -4.18
N VAL A 113 5.56 11.28 -3.59
CA VAL A 113 4.72 12.49 -3.72
C VAL A 113 4.76 13.07 -5.15
N PRO A 114 5.94 13.29 -5.77
CA PRO A 114 6.03 13.71 -7.17
C PRO A 114 5.28 12.77 -8.14
N PHE A 115 5.39 11.45 -7.96
CA PHE A 115 4.69 10.45 -8.76
C PHE A 115 3.17 10.59 -8.63
N LEU A 116 2.66 10.61 -7.40
CA LEU A 116 1.22 10.74 -7.13
C LEU A 116 0.66 12.07 -7.65
N ARG A 117 1.44 13.16 -7.58
CA ARG A 117 1.02 14.47 -8.11
C ARG A 117 0.81 14.43 -9.62
N GLN A 118 1.72 13.79 -10.36
CA GLN A 118 1.57 13.63 -11.81
C GLN A 118 0.44 12.66 -12.18
N ALA A 119 0.28 11.57 -11.41
CA ALA A 119 -0.84 10.65 -11.57
C ALA A 119 -2.19 11.36 -11.36
N ALA A 120 -2.29 12.22 -10.34
CA ALA A 120 -3.46 13.06 -10.10
C ALA A 120 -3.72 14.03 -11.26
N GLY A 121 -2.68 14.67 -11.80
CA GLY A 121 -2.76 15.53 -12.99
C GLY A 121 -3.26 14.80 -14.25
N LEU A 122 -3.09 13.48 -14.30
CA LEU A 122 -3.60 12.61 -15.37
C LEU A 122 -4.93 11.92 -15.01
N SER A 123 -5.62 12.39 -13.97
CA SER A 123 -6.90 11.84 -13.50
C SER A 123 -6.82 10.36 -13.09
N MET A 124 -5.67 9.92 -12.57
CA MET A 124 -5.46 8.55 -12.09
C MET A 124 -5.64 8.43 -10.57
N CYS A 125 -6.37 9.35 -9.96
CA CYS A 125 -6.75 9.33 -8.53
C CYS A 125 -8.28 9.37 -8.37
N THR A 126 -8.96 8.53 -9.16
CA THR A 126 -10.41 8.30 -9.06
C THR A 126 -10.69 7.11 -8.14
N PRO A 127 -11.95 6.89 -7.70
CA PRO A 127 -12.32 5.72 -6.91
C PRO A 127 -11.99 4.36 -7.55
N LEU A 128 -11.75 4.33 -8.87
CA LEU A 128 -11.37 3.11 -9.61
C LEU A 128 -9.88 2.80 -9.50
N HIS A 129 -9.04 3.83 -9.34
CA HIS A 129 -7.60 3.65 -9.24
C HIS A 129 -7.22 3.28 -7.82
N HIS A 130 -6.27 2.35 -7.66
CA HIS A 130 -5.77 1.94 -6.36
C HIS A 130 -4.27 1.70 -6.43
N TYR A 131 -3.53 2.42 -5.59
CA TYR A 131 -2.09 2.30 -5.45
C TYR A 131 -1.71 1.50 -4.22
N ILE A 132 -0.76 0.58 -4.35
CA ILE A 132 -0.03 0.01 -3.21
C ILE A 132 1.39 0.57 -3.24
N ILE A 133 1.79 1.26 -2.18
CA ILE A 133 3.14 1.80 -2.04
C ILE A 133 3.88 0.96 -1.00
N THR A 134 5.01 0.38 -1.40
CA THR A 134 5.67 -0.64 -0.59
C THR A 134 6.58 -0.09 0.49
N HIS A 135 7.02 1.17 0.37
CA HIS A 135 7.99 1.76 1.29
C HIS A 135 7.42 1.84 2.71
N TYR A 136 8.15 1.34 3.72
CA TYR A 136 7.63 1.26 5.09
C TYR A 136 7.35 2.63 5.75
N ASP A 137 8.00 3.68 5.25
CA ASP A 137 7.85 5.05 5.74
C ASP A 137 6.79 5.87 4.98
N THR A 138 6.01 5.30 4.07
CA THR A 138 4.99 6.06 3.32
C THR A 138 4.01 6.80 4.24
N MET A 139 3.77 6.29 5.45
CA MET A 139 2.92 6.96 6.45
C MET A 139 3.50 8.27 7.01
N THR A 140 4.80 8.49 6.85
CA THR A 140 5.48 9.70 7.33
C THR A 140 5.28 10.89 6.38
N LEU A 141 4.85 10.62 5.14
CA LEU A 141 4.61 11.62 4.11
C LEU A 141 3.36 12.44 4.40
N ASP A 142 3.43 13.73 4.08
CA ASP A 142 2.26 14.58 4.00
C ASP A 142 1.53 14.35 2.67
N LEU A 143 0.40 13.65 2.72
CA LEU A 143 -0.48 13.39 1.59
C LEU A 143 -1.76 14.24 1.64
N SER A 144 -1.73 15.37 2.37
CA SER A 144 -2.85 16.29 2.51
C SER A 144 -3.05 17.21 1.30
N GLU A 145 -2.11 17.22 0.35
CA GLU A 145 -2.23 17.97 -0.92
C GLU A 145 -3.56 17.65 -1.62
N LYS A 146 -4.33 18.68 -1.96
CA LYS A 146 -5.68 18.53 -2.54
C LYS A 146 -5.71 17.64 -3.79
N ALA A 147 -4.65 17.67 -4.60
CA ALA A 147 -4.52 16.82 -5.79
C ALA A 147 -4.43 15.33 -5.43
N ILE A 148 -3.73 14.99 -4.34
CA ILE A 148 -3.43 13.61 -3.91
C ILE A 148 -4.45 13.11 -2.87
N ALA A 149 -5.22 14.02 -2.27
CA ALA A 149 -6.24 13.72 -1.27
C ALA A 149 -7.26 12.67 -1.74
N ALA A 150 -7.58 12.63 -3.04
CA ALA A 150 -8.52 11.67 -3.63
C ALA A 150 -7.91 10.29 -3.97
N CYS A 151 -6.57 10.16 -4.00
CA CYS A 151 -5.93 8.89 -4.38
C CYS A 151 -6.22 7.81 -3.31
N ASN A 152 -6.70 6.65 -3.77
CA ASN A 152 -6.85 5.45 -2.94
C ASN A 152 -5.50 4.74 -2.82
N ILE A 153 -4.93 4.75 -1.62
CA ILE A 153 -3.57 4.29 -1.35
C ILE A 153 -3.59 3.28 -0.21
N THR A 154 -2.92 2.16 -0.43
CA THR A 154 -2.52 1.22 0.61
C THR A 154 -1.01 1.32 0.80
N ALA A 155 -0.56 1.36 2.04
CA ALA A 155 0.85 1.44 2.41
C ALA A 155 1.18 0.37 3.45
N PHE A 156 2.46 0.04 3.58
CA PHE A 156 2.94 -0.84 4.63
C PHE A 156 3.68 -0.07 5.70
N SER A 157 3.59 -0.53 6.95
CA SER A 157 4.36 0.02 8.05
C SER A 157 4.92 -1.09 8.91
N PHE A 158 6.23 -1.04 9.13
CA PHE A 158 6.89 -1.88 10.11
C PHE A 158 6.86 -1.24 11.52
N VAL A 159 6.78 0.08 11.58
CA VAL A 159 6.64 0.84 12.84
C VAL A 159 5.21 0.72 13.34
N ARG A 160 5.05 0.34 14.61
CA ARG A 160 3.74 0.23 15.26
C ARG A 160 3.28 1.59 15.77
N ARG A 161 1.97 1.84 15.71
CA ARG A 161 1.34 2.92 16.48
C ARG A 161 1.20 2.44 17.93
N SER A 162 2.15 2.82 18.77
CA SER A 162 2.25 2.37 20.16
C SER A 162 2.76 3.47 21.05
N ALA A 163 2.53 3.35 22.36
CA ALA A 163 3.06 4.30 23.36
C ALA A 163 4.59 4.42 23.26
N ALA A 164 5.31 3.30 23.04
CA ALA A 164 6.76 3.32 22.87
C ALA A 164 7.21 4.18 21.68
N THR A 165 6.46 4.15 20.57
CA THR A 165 6.72 4.96 19.39
C THR A 165 6.44 6.45 19.67
N GLU A 166 5.36 6.75 20.38
CA GLU A 166 5.00 8.11 20.78
C GLU A 166 6.00 8.72 21.77
N ASP A 167 6.46 7.93 22.74
CA ASP A 167 7.48 8.31 23.73
C ASP A 167 8.82 8.58 23.04
N LEU A 168 9.27 7.70 22.14
CA LEU A 168 10.47 7.89 21.35
C LEU A 168 10.39 9.18 20.54
N ARG A 169 9.30 9.36 19.77
CA ARG A 169 9.09 10.56 18.96
C ARG A 169 9.10 11.83 19.83
N SER A 170 8.43 11.80 20.97
CA SER A 170 8.35 12.94 21.89
C SER A 170 9.71 13.30 22.47
N ALA A 171 10.53 12.30 22.82
CA ALA A 171 11.90 12.50 23.29
C ALA A 171 12.80 13.12 22.20
N LEU A 172 12.70 12.65 20.96
CA LEU A 172 13.48 13.17 19.83
C LEU A 172 13.07 14.60 19.47
N VAL A 173 11.77 14.91 19.47
CA VAL A 173 11.27 16.28 19.27
C VAL A 173 11.75 17.22 20.37
N LYS A 174 11.72 16.77 21.64
CA LYS A 174 12.26 17.54 22.78
C LYS A 174 13.78 17.78 22.65
N ALA A 175 14.50 16.85 22.02
CA ALA A 175 15.90 16.98 21.69
C ALA A 175 16.17 17.82 20.42
N HIS A 176 15.15 18.45 19.83
CA HIS A 176 15.23 19.27 18.62
C HIS A 176 15.65 18.49 17.37
N ILE A 177 15.37 17.18 17.32
CA ILE A 177 15.61 16.35 16.14
C ILE A 177 14.35 16.42 15.26
N PRO A 178 14.47 16.75 13.96
CA PRO A 178 13.33 16.81 13.05
C PRO A 178 12.65 15.44 12.94
N MET A 179 11.36 15.38 13.26
CA MET A 179 10.55 14.15 13.21
C MET A 179 9.33 14.32 12.31
N PRO A 180 8.88 13.26 11.62
CA PRO A 180 7.58 13.27 10.95
C PRO A 180 6.44 13.61 11.91
N PRO A 181 5.33 14.19 11.43
CA PRO A 181 4.27 14.69 12.30
C PRO A 181 3.59 13.61 13.16
N TYR A 182 3.49 12.38 12.63
CA TYR A 182 2.62 11.34 13.20
C TYR A 182 3.33 9.99 13.49
N SER A 183 4.64 9.89 13.25
CA SER A 183 5.42 8.66 13.46
C SER A 183 6.91 8.98 13.51
N VAL A 184 7.73 7.94 13.69
CA VAL A 184 9.16 7.93 13.34
C VAL A 184 9.36 7.10 12.08
N ASP A 185 10.48 7.30 11.38
CA ASP A 185 10.90 6.45 10.28
C ASP A 185 11.39 5.07 10.77
N ILE A 186 11.37 4.08 9.89
CA ILE A 186 11.75 2.70 10.19
C ILE A 186 13.19 2.60 10.68
N THR A 187 14.10 3.41 10.17
CA THR A 187 15.50 3.37 10.56
C THR A 187 15.62 3.80 12.01
N THR A 188 15.07 4.95 12.38
CA THR A 188 15.02 5.45 13.76
C THR A 188 14.36 4.45 14.71
N ALA A 189 13.24 3.84 14.30
CA ALA A 189 12.54 2.81 15.09
C ALA A 189 13.44 1.59 15.34
N VAL A 190 14.04 1.03 14.29
CA VAL A 190 14.93 -0.13 14.39
C VAL A 190 16.18 0.18 15.22
N TRP A 191 16.73 1.39 15.11
CA TRP A 191 17.84 1.84 15.96
C TRP A 191 17.49 1.87 17.44
N SER A 192 16.33 2.44 17.79
CA SER A 192 15.86 2.45 19.18
C SER A 192 15.65 1.04 19.69
N ASP A 193 15.06 0.17 18.88
CA ASP A 193 14.79 -1.23 19.23
C ASP A 193 16.08 -2.05 19.37
N ALA A 194 17.12 -1.74 18.58
CA ALA A 194 18.44 -2.34 18.71
C ALA A 194 19.10 -1.98 20.04
N LEU A 195 19.05 -0.70 20.43
CA LEU A 195 19.57 -0.23 21.72
C LEU A 195 18.78 -0.80 22.89
N LEU A 196 17.46 -0.91 22.76
CA LEU A 196 16.60 -1.55 23.77
C LEU A 196 16.99 -3.01 23.98
N LEU A 197 17.10 -3.79 22.90
CA LEU A 197 17.51 -5.19 22.95
C LEU A 197 18.91 -5.35 23.56
N LEU A 198 19.87 -4.53 23.12
CA LEU A 198 21.22 -4.56 23.66
C LEU A 198 21.24 -4.20 25.15
N GLY A 199 20.56 -3.13 25.56
CA GLY A 199 20.46 -2.70 26.95
C GLY A 199 19.90 -3.80 27.85
N GLU A 200 18.81 -4.46 27.43
CA GLU A 200 18.20 -5.56 28.17
C GLU A 200 19.15 -6.75 28.32
N THR A 201 19.88 -7.09 27.25
CA THR A 201 20.85 -8.21 27.29
C THR A 201 22.06 -7.91 28.18
N MET A 202 22.47 -6.64 28.26
CA MET A 202 23.64 -6.21 29.03
C MET A 202 23.34 -6.03 30.52
N ARG A 203 22.08 -5.80 30.91
CA ARG A 203 21.68 -5.60 32.31
C ARG A 203 22.06 -6.74 33.26
N SER A 204 22.16 -7.97 32.75
CA SER A 204 22.54 -9.18 33.50
C SER A 204 23.96 -9.69 33.17
N THR A 205 24.81 -8.82 32.62
CA THR A 205 26.15 -9.17 32.15
C THR A 205 27.20 -8.35 32.91
N GLU A 206 28.24 -9.01 33.41
CA GLU A 206 29.40 -8.31 33.97
C GLU A 206 30.10 -7.51 32.86
N PRO A 207 30.64 -6.30 33.16
CA PRO A 207 31.35 -5.51 32.16
C PRO A 207 32.54 -6.29 31.58
N TYR A 208 32.58 -6.41 30.25
CA TYR A 208 33.73 -6.98 29.57
C TYR A 208 34.88 -5.96 29.55
N THR A 209 36.03 -6.33 30.09
CA THR A 209 37.22 -5.46 30.19
C THR A 209 38.34 -5.82 29.21
N ASP A 210 38.18 -6.90 28.44
CA ASP A 210 39.19 -7.39 27.52
C ASP A 210 39.40 -6.45 26.32
N VAL A 211 40.66 -6.06 26.08
CA VAL A 211 41.08 -5.46 24.82
C VAL A 211 41.50 -6.56 23.86
N VAL A 212 40.66 -6.83 22.85
CA VAL A 212 40.88 -7.95 21.90
C VAL A 212 41.50 -7.43 20.60
N PRO A 213 42.68 -7.93 20.19
CA PRO A 213 43.31 -7.55 18.93
C PRO A 213 42.54 -8.13 17.73
N CYS A 214 42.59 -7.47 16.57
CA CYS A 214 41.80 -7.84 15.39
C CYS A 214 42.05 -9.27 14.85
N ASN A 215 43.21 -9.85 15.16
CA ASN A 215 43.59 -11.20 14.74
C ASN A 215 43.12 -12.31 15.69
N LYS A 216 42.48 -11.97 16.82
CA LYS A 216 41.99 -12.93 17.80
C LYS A 216 40.46 -12.87 17.91
N GLY A 217 39.83 -14.04 17.99
CA GLY A 217 38.40 -14.13 18.30
C GLY A 217 38.11 -13.63 19.72
N TRP A 218 36.95 -13.02 19.91
CA TRP A 218 36.45 -12.65 21.22
C TRP A 218 35.43 -13.68 21.69
N ASP A 219 35.82 -14.54 22.64
CA ASP A 219 35.00 -15.67 23.10
C ASP A 219 33.71 -15.21 23.78
N ASP A 220 33.79 -14.19 24.63
CA ASP A 220 32.61 -13.58 25.25
C ASP A 220 31.70 -12.90 24.24
N GLY A 221 32.24 -12.44 23.11
CA GLY A 221 31.43 -11.95 21.99
C GLY A 221 30.46 -13.00 21.46
N ARG A 222 30.84 -14.28 21.46
CA ARG A 222 29.94 -15.38 21.06
C ARG A 222 28.84 -15.61 22.09
N ARG A 223 29.19 -15.54 23.39
CA ARG A 223 28.21 -15.68 24.49
C ARG A 223 27.20 -14.53 24.45
N LEU A 224 27.66 -13.31 24.21
CA LEU A 224 26.82 -12.13 24.06
C LEU A 224 25.87 -12.25 22.86
N ILE A 225 26.36 -12.68 21.68
CA ILE A 225 25.49 -12.92 20.51
C ILE A 225 24.41 -13.95 20.83
N ASN A 226 24.79 -15.08 21.46
CA ASN A 226 23.82 -16.12 21.83
C ASN A 226 22.76 -15.59 22.80
N ARG A 227 23.15 -14.75 23.77
CA ARG A 227 22.21 -14.10 24.70
C ARG A 227 21.29 -13.14 23.98
N ILE A 228 21.81 -12.31 23.07
CA ILE A 228 21.00 -11.38 22.26
C ILE A 228 19.96 -12.14 21.45
N VAL A 229 20.36 -13.21 20.75
CA VAL A 229 19.45 -14.03 19.94
C VAL A 229 18.35 -14.71 20.78
N GLN A 230 18.70 -15.14 22.00
CA GLN A 230 17.74 -15.76 22.92
C GLN A 230 16.88 -14.74 23.67
N SER A 231 17.23 -13.46 23.61
CA SER A 231 16.49 -12.38 24.27
C SER A 231 15.38 -11.90 23.35
N GLY A 232 14.14 -12.12 23.76
CA GLY A 232 12.97 -11.51 23.14
C GLY A 232 12.57 -10.25 23.89
N THR A 233 12.22 -9.18 23.17
CA THR A 233 11.63 -7.97 23.78
C THR A 233 10.58 -7.38 22.84
N ALA A 234 9.95 -6.28 23.22
CA ALA A 234 9.02 -5.55 22.38
C ALA A 234 9.38 -4.07 22.38
N GLY A 235 9.36 -3.46 21.20
CA GLY A 235 9.70 -2.06 20.99
C GLY A 235 8.77 -1.39 19.99
N THR A 236 9.28 -0.35 19.35
CA THR A 236 8.56 0.46 18.37
C THR A 236 8.16 -0.34 17.12
N THR A 237 8.89 -1.40 16.78
CA THR A 237 8.59 -2.33 15.67
C THR A 237 7.77 -3.56 16.10
N GLY A 238 7.23 -3.55 17.33
CA GLY A 238 6.53 -4.70 17.91
C GLY A 238 7.47 -5.74 18.51
N ILE A 239 7.13 -7.03 18.39
CA ILE A 239 7.90 -8.13 18.98
C ILE A 239 9.26 -8.26 18.27
N ILE A 240 10.33 -8.08 19.02
CA ILE A 240 11.73 -8.25 18.59
C ILE A 240 12.18 -9.65 18.99
N ALA A 241 12.18 -10.55 18.01
CA ALA A 241 12.69 -11.91 18.13
C ALA A 241 13.65 -12.22 16.98
N LEU A 242 14.69 -13.00 17.26
CA LEU A 242 15.75 -13.33 16.31
C LEU A 242 15.86 -14.84 16.13
N ASP A 243 16.17 -15.29 14.92
CA ASP A 243 16.58 -16.67 14.70
C ASP A 243 18.03 -16.91 15.15
N TRP A 244 18.45 -18.18 15.10
CA TRP A 244 19.81 -18.59 15.44
C TRP A 244 20.91 -17.95 14.58
N MET A 245 20.55 -17.33 13.44
CA MET A 245 21.47 -16.57 12.56
C MET A 245 21.49 -15.07 12.89
N GLY A 246 20.66 -14.60 13.82
CA GLY A 246 20.53 -13.19 14.18
C GLY A 246 19.59 -12.41 13.27
N LYS A 247 18.70 -13.06 12.51
CA LYS A 247 17.72 -12.40 11.65
C LYS A 247 16.37 -12.25 12.33
N ARG A 248 15.67 -11.14 12.08
CA ARG A 248 14.34 -10.87 12.61
C ARG A 248 13.34 -11.98 12.22
N THR A 249 12.65 -12.51 13.21
CA THR A 249 11.56 -13.49 13.07
C THR A 249 10.40 -13.12 13.97
N ASN A 250 9.24 -13.78 13.79
CA ASN A 250 8.03 -13.55 14.59
C ASN A 250 7.65 -12.06 14.72
N PHE A 251 7.65 -11.38 13.58
CA PHE A 251 7.21 -9.99 13.45
C PHE A 251 5.95 -9.91 12.59
N SER A 252 5.32 -8.73 12.58
CA SER A 252 4.22 -8.44 11.68
C SER A 252 4.48 -7.13 10.93
N ILE A 253 3.91 -7.01 9.74
CA ILE A 253 3.89 -5.78 8.96
C ILE A 253 2.45 -5.27 8.94
N VAL A 254 2.25 -4.03 9.37
CA VAL A 254 0.93 -3.40 9.39
C VAL A 254 0.59 -2.91 7.99
N VAL A 255 -0.62 -3.20 7.54
CA VAL A 255 -1.16 -2.71 6.28
C VAL A 255 -2.10 -1.56 6.59
N MET A 256 -1.82 -0.42 5.98
CA MET A 256 -2.49 0.84 6.23
C MET A 256 -3.23 1.27 4.98
N LYS A 257 -4.46 1.73 5.14
CA LYS A 257 -5.25 2.34 4.07
C LYS A 257 -5.33 3.84 4.29
N LYS A 258 -5.11 4.62 3.24
CA LYS A 258 -5.33 6.06 3.29
C LYS A 258 -6.82 6.35 3.42
N SER A 259 -7.18 7.11 4.44
CA SER A 259 -8.52 7.60 4.71
C SER A 259 -8.43 9.12 4.82
N LYS A 260 -9.01 9.83 3.84
CA LYS A 260 -8.86 11.29 3.70
C LYS A 260 -7.37 11.69 3.64
N ASN A 261 -6.88 12.40 4.65
CA ASN A 261 -5.51 12.90 4.76
C ASN A 261 -4.66 12.10 5.78
N THR A 262 -5.19 11.00 6.32
CA THR A 262 -4.50 10.17 7.30
C THR A 262 -4.48 8.71 6.84
N PHE A 263 -3.77 7.88 7.59
CA PHE A 263 -3.76 6.43 7.40
C PHE A 263 -4.53 5.75 8.53
N GLU A 264 -5.38 4.80 8.17
CA GLU A 264 -6.10 3.93 9.08
C GLU A 264 -5.60 2.49 8.91
N GLU A 265 -5.57 1.73 10.00
CA GLU A 265 -5.10 0.35 9.96
C GLU A 265 -6.14 -0.53 9.26
N LEU A 266 -5.72 -1.21 8.19
CA LEU A 266 -6.55 -2.21 7.52
C LEU A 266 -6.40 -3.59 8.17
N GLY A 267 -5.19 -3.90 8.64
CA GLY A 267 -4.85 -5.15 9.27
C GLY A 267 -3.35 -5.35 9.39
N GLU A 268 -2.94 -6.56 9.74
CA GLU A 268 -1.53 -6.93 9.83
C GLU A 268 -1.25 -8.25 9.12
N TRP A 269 -0.11 -8.32 8.45
CA TRP A 269 0.44 -9.57 7.94
C TRP A 269 1.46 -10.12 8.94
N ARG A 270 1.38 -11.41 9.23
CA ARG A 270 2.24 -12.08 10.22
C ARG A 270 3.27 -12.97 9.54
N SER A 271 4.53 -12.82 9.93
CA SER A 271 5.64 -13.62 9.38
C SER A 271 5.59 -15.11 9.78
N VAL A 272 4.88 -15.45 10.87
CA VAL A 272 4.84 -16.81 11.42
C VAL A 272 4.05 -17.77 10.54
N ASP A 273 2.90 -17.33 10.05
CA ASP A 273 1.96 -18.14 9.29
C ASP A 273 1.67 -17.58 7.88
N GLY A 274 2.23 -16.41 7.56
CA GLY A 274 2.01 -15.72 6.29
C GLY A 274 0.59 -15.17 6.13
N GLN A 275 -0.21 -15.12 7.19
CA GLN A 275 -1.60 -14.70 7.11
C GLN A 275 -1.75 -13.18 7.20
N PHE A 276 -2.66 -12.64 6.38
CA PHE A 276 -3.14 -11.28 6.50
C PHE A 276 -4.43 -11.24 7.31
N VAL A 277 -4.39 -10.60 8.48
CA VAL A 277 -5.49 -10.53 9.45
C VAL A 277 -6.02 -9.11 9.50
N LEU A 278 -7.30 -8.94 9.17
CA LEU A 278 -7.97 -7.63 9.23
C LEU A 278 -8.07 -7.10 10.66
N ALA A 279 -7.88 -5.79 10.80
CA ALA A 279 -8.15 -5.07 12.03
C ALA A 279 -9.66 -5.15 12.37
N VAL A 280 -9.99 -5.15 13.66
CA VAL A 280 -11.39 -5.29 14.14
C VAL A 280 -12.27 -4.16 13.59
N ALA A 281 -11.75 -2.93 13.56
CA ALA A 281 -12.46 -1.79 12.96
C ALA A 281 -12.77 -2.04 11.48
N SER A 282 -11.79 -2.53 10.70
CA SER A 282 -11.96 -2.82 9.28
C SER A 282 -12.91 -3.99 9.03
N LYS A 283 -12.95 -5.00 9.91
CA LYS A 283 -13.95 -6.08 9.83
C LYS A 283 -15.37 -5.51 9.94
N ASN A 284 -15.59 -4.56 10.84
CA ASN A 284 -16.87 -3.89 11.02
C ASN A 284 -17.23 -2.96 9.85
N GLU A 285 -16.25 -2.41 9.13
CA GLU A 285 -16.49 -1.68 7.89
C GLU A 285 -16.84 -2.61 6.72
N THR A 286 -16.14 -3.74 6.54
CA THR A 286 -16.48 -4.71 5.49
C THR A 286 -17.85 -5.38 5.70
N SER A 287 -18.32 -5.48 6.96
CA SER A 287 -19.65 -6.02 7.29
C SER A 287 -20.76 -4.96 7.18
N LYS A 288 -20.42 -3.67 7.30
CA LYS A 288 -21.26 -2.58 6.83
C LYS A 288 -21.23 -2.59 5.30
N LYS A 289 -22.18 -3.29 4.67
CA LYS A 289 -22.52 -3.08 3.24
C LYS A 289 -22.41 -1.58 2.97
N GLU A 290 -21.50 -1.16 2.09
CA GLU A 290 -21.29 0.25 1.80
C GLU A 290 -22.64 0.89 1.53
N SER A 291 -23.06 1.77 2.44
CA SER A 291 -24.32 2.46 2.29
C SER A 291 -24.18 3.40 1.10
N LEU A 292 -25.08 3.26 0.13
CA LEU A 292 -25.19 4.22 -0.97
C LEU A 292 -25.96 5.48 -0.51
N GLU A 293 -26.44 5.50 0.74
CA GLU A 293 -27.23 6.62 1.27
C GLU A 293 -26.46 7.94 1.12
N ASN A 294 -27.12 8.94 0.54
CA ASN A 294 -26.58 10.28 0.24
C ASN A 294 -25.37 10.35 -0.71
N LYS A 295 -24.93 9.24 -1.34
CA LYS A 295 -23.97 9.30 -2.45
C LYS A 295 -24.70 9.71 -3.74
N THR A 296 -24.07 10.54 -4.58
CA THR A 296 -24.59 10.89 -5.91
C THR A 296 -23.88 10.06 -6.98
N LEU A 297 -24.62 9.16 -7.64
CA LEU A 297 -24.10 8.32 -8.72
C LEU A 297 -24.28 8.99 -10.08
N ARG A 298 -23.27 8.92 -10.94
CA ARG A 298 -23.44 9.24 -12.37
C ARG A 298 -23.91 7.99 -13.10
N VAL A 299 -25.04 8.08 -13.79
CA VAL A 299 -25.66 6.94 -14.46
C VAL A 299 -25.66 7.24 -15.95
N THR A 300 -24.89 6.45 -16.70
CA THR A 300 -24.90 6.48 -18.16
C THR A 300 -26.15 5.78 -18.69
N VAL A 301 -26.81 6.37 -19.68
CA VAL A 301 -27.99 5.81 -20.33
C VAL A 301 -27.86 5.83 -21.85
N TYR A 302 -28.54 4.89 -22.50
CA TYR A 302 -28.67 4.82 -23.95
C TYR A 302 -30.16 4.97 -24.30
N LEU A 303 -30.48 5.84 -25.26
CA LEU A 303 -31.86 6.09 -25.67
C LEU A 303 -32.38 4.91 -26.50
N GLU A 304 -33.31 4.16 -25.92
CA GLU A 304 -33.97 3.04 -26.56
C GLU A 304 -35.39 2.92 -26.03
N GLU A 305 -36.38 3.07 -26.90
CA GLU A 305 -37.78 2.90 -26.52
C GLU A 305 -38.09 1.40 -26.26
N PRO A 306 -38.86 1.05 -25.22
CA PRO A 306 -39.51 1.90 -24.21
C PRO A 306 -38.71 2.02 -22.88
N PHE A 307 -37.41 1.72 -22.91
CA PHE A 307 -36.56 1.60 -21.73
C PHE A 307 -36.06 2.95 -21.21
N VAL A 308 -35.53 3.78 -22.11
CA VAL A 308 -35.08 5.16 -21.82
C VAL A 308 -35.41 6.04 -23.00
N MET A 309 -36.18 7.08 -22.76
CA MET A 309 -36.73 7.99 -23.76
C MET A 309 -36.60 9.42 -23.27
N LEU A 310 -36.56 10.38 -24.19
CA LEU A 310 -36.68 11.79 -23.82
C LEU A 310 -38.15 12.12 -23.59
N LYS A 311 -38.48 12.65 -22.41
CA LYS A 311 -39.83 13.06 -22.05
C LYS A 311 -40.28 14.20 -22.96
N LYS A 312 -41.51 14.10 -23.48
CA LYS A 312 -42.14 15.18 -24.25
C LYS A 312 -42.58 16.27 -23.28
N ALA A 313 -41.96 17.45 -23.34
CA ALA A 313 -42.33 18.58 -22.50
C ALA A 313 -43.77 19.04 -22.82
N GLU A 314 -44.61 19.17 -21.79
CA GLU A 314 -45.92 19.78 -21.94
C GLU A 314 -45.80 21.30 -22.13
N LYS A 315 -46.87 21.95 -22.63
CA LYS A 315 -46.89 23.41 -22.83
C LYS A 315 -46.60 24.11 -21.50
N ASN A 316 -45.48 24.83 -21.44
CA ASN A 316 -44.93 25.58 -20.29
C ASN A 316 -44.10 24.78 -19.26
N GLU A 317 -43.76 23.52 -19.53
CA GLU A 317 -42.85 22.73 -18.67
C GLU A 317 -41.39 22.90 -19.12
N LYS A 318 -40.49 23.27 -18.20
CA LYS A 318 -39.04 23.24 -18.42
C LYS A 318 -38.47 22.00 -17.75
N LEU A 319 -38.14 20.98 -18.53
CA LEU A 319 -37.50 19.76 -18.04
C LEU A 319 -35.99 19.98 -17.95
N GLU A 320 -35.43 19.84 -16.76
CA GLU A 320 -33.99 19.99 -16.52
C GLU A 320 -33.40 18.75 -15.82
N GLY A 321 -32.11 18.50 -16.05
CA GLY A 321 -31.41 17.38 -15.43
C GLY A 321 -32.03 16.02 -15.77
N ASN A 322 -32.39 15.26 -14.72
CA ASN A 322 -32.94 13.89 -14.83
C ASN A 322 -34.37 13.86 -15.35
N GLU A 323 -35.16 14.92 -15.14
CA GLU A 323 -36.59 14.99 -15.52
C GLU A 323 -36.81 14.96 -17.03
N ARG A 324 -35.73 15.12 -17.80
CA ARG A 324 -35.72 15.02 -19.26
C ARG A 324 -35.88 13.59 -19.76
N TYR A 325 -35.69 12.58 -18.91
CA TYR A 325 -35.72 11.18 -19.29
C TYR A 325 -36.92 10.46 -18.66
N GLU A 326 -37.54 9.55 -19.42
CA GLU A 326 -38.63 8.68 -18.98
C GLU A 326 -38.45 7.26 -19.53
N GLY A 327 -39.20 6.29 -19.02
CA GLY A 327 -39.18 4.90 -19.51
C GLY A 327 -38.91 3.87 -18.41
N TYR A 328 -39.01 2.60 -18.78
CA TYR A 328 -38.96 1.49 -17.81
C TYR A 328 -37.69 1.48 -16.94
N CYS A 329 -36.52 1.73 -17.52
CA CYS A 329 -35.26 1.73 -16.80
C CYS A 329 -35.12 2.94 -15.86
N ILE A 330 -35.78 4.06 -16.18
CA ILE A 330 -35.79 5.26 -15.35
C ILE A 330 -36.66 5.04 -14.11
N ASP A 331 -37.85 4.46 -14.28
CA ASP A 331 -38.73 4.08 -13.17
C ASP A 331 -38.06 3.05 -12.24
N LEU A 332 -37.37 2.07 -12.83
CA LEU A 332 -36.62 1.07 -12.08
C LEU A 332 -35.46 1.71 -11.30
N LEU A 333 -34.67 2.57 -11.95
CA LEU A 333 -33.58 3.31 -11.32
C LEU A 333 -34.09 4.15 -10.14
N GLN A 334 -35.22 4.84 -10.32
CA GLN A 334 -35.85 5.62 -9.26
C GLN A 334 -36.20 4.74 -8.06
N LYS A 335 -36.85 3.59 -8.27
CA LYS A 335 -37.17 2.65 -7.18
C LYS A 335 -35.92 2.11 -6.49
N ILE A 336 -34.87 1.78 -7.25
CA ILE A 336 -33.59 1.34 -6.69
C ILE A 336 -32.96 2.46 -5.85
N ALA A 337 -33.00 3.70 -6.34
CA ALA A 337 -32.53 4.88 -5.64
C ALA A 337 -33.30 5.15 -4.35
N GLU A 338 -34.62 4.94 -4.32
CA GLU A 338 -35.45 5.06 -3.11
C GLU A 338 -35.12 3.97 -2.07
N ILE A 339 -34.97 2.71 -2.50
CA ILE A 339 -34.63 1.58 -1.61
C ILE A 339 -33.24 1.75 -0.99
N ARG A 340 -32.27 2.23 -1.79
CA ARG A 340 -30.87 2.39 -1.38
C ARG A 340 -30.50 3.81 -0.92
N LYS A 341 -31.46 4.74 -1.01
CA LYS A 341 -31.39 6.18 -0.71
C LYS A 341 -30.20 6.93 -1.29
N PHE A 342 -29.77 6.58 -2.51
CA PHE A 342 -28.76 7.35 -3.23
C PHE A 342 -29.40 8.42 -4.12
N LYS A 343 -28.62 9.44 -4.47
CA LYS A 343 -28.94 10.42 -5.50
C LYS A 343 -28.30 9.99 -6.81
N TYR A 344 -28.83 10.41 -7.95
CA TYR A 344 -28.21 10.12 -9.23
C TYR A 344 -28.32 11.29 -10.21
N VAL A 345 -27.41 11.32 -11.19
CA VAL A 345 -27.45 12.24 -12.32
C VAL A 345 -27.34 11.41 -13.59
N LEU A 346 -28.33 11.55 -14.47
CA LEU A 346 -28.39 10.87 -15.75
C LEU A 346 -27.53 11.62 -16.79
N HIS A 347 -26.78 10.88 -17.59
CA HIS A 347 -26.17 11.39 -18.80
C HIS A 347 -26.29 10.36 -19.93
N GLU A 348 -26.57 10.83 -21.14
CA GLU A 348 -26.59 9.96 -22.32
C GLU A 348 -25.14 9.61 -22.71
N VAL A 349 -24.91 8.34 -23.03
CA VAL A 349 -23.61 7.85 -23.50
C VAL A 349 -23.15 8.62 -24.73
N LYS A 350 -21.91 9.13 -24.71
CA LYS A 350 -21.45 10.14 -25.69
C LYS A 350 -21.40 9.63 -27.14
N ASP A 351 -20.98 8.38 -27.31
CA ASP A 351 -20.77 7.76 -28.63
C ASP A 351 -21.98 6.95 -29.11
N LYS A 352 -23.10 6.97 -28.35
CA LYS A 352 -24.33 6.26 -28.67
C LYS A 352 -24.08 4.77 -28.98
N ALA A 353 -23.27 4.12 -28.16
CA ALA A 353 -23.04 2.68 -28.25
C ALA A 353 -23.28 1.99 -26.89
N TYR A 354 -23.71 0.73 -26.92
CA TYR A 354 -23.73 -0.10 -25.70
C TYR A 354 -22.32 -0.39 -25.20
N GLY A 355 -21.47 -0.83 -26.11
CA GLY A 355 -20.07 -1.13 -25.85
C GLY A 355 -19.57 -2.29 -26.71
N SER A 356 -18.46 -2.06 -27.37
CA SER A 356 -17.75 -2.99 -28.22
C SER A 356 -16.26 -2.84 -27.97
N LYS A 357 -15.55 -3.96 -28.01
CA LYS A 357 -14.10 -3.97 -27.82
C LYS A 357 -13.43 -3.52 -29.11
N GLU A 358 -12.71 -2.41 -29.05
CA GLU A 358 -11.95 -1.84 -30.14
C GLU A 358 -10.66 -2.64 -30.40
N ALA A 359 -10.06 -2.44 -31.59
CA ALA A 359 -8.81 -3.10 -31.97
C ALA A 359 -7.62 -2.76 -31.05
N ASN A 360 -7.69 -1.62 -30.35
CA ASN A 360 -6.72 -1.20 -29.33
C ASN A 360 -6.94 -1.89 -27.96
N GLY A 361 -7.96 -2.76 -27.83
CA GLY A 361 -8.31 -3.47 -26.61
C GLY A 361 -9.30 -2.74 -25.69
N LYS A 362 -9.59 -1.46 -25.92
CA LYS A 362 -10.51 -0.65 -25.11
C LYS A 362 -11.96 -0.92 -25.43
N TRP A 363 -12.84 -0.61 -24.49
CA TRP A 363 -14.28 -0.61 -24.71
C TRP A 363 -14.79 0.79 -25.02
N ASN A 364 -15.64 0.91 -26.04
CA ASN A 364 -16.47 2.09 -26.27
C ASN A 364 -17.83 1.96 -25.55
N GLY A 365 -18.74 2.89 -25.78
CA GLY A 365 -20.10 2.83 -25.26
C GLY A 365 -20.22 2.96 -23.75
N MET A 366 -21.37 2.55 -23.24
CA MET A 366 -21.66 2.51 -21.80
C MET A 366 -20.66 1.62 -21.05
N VAL A 367 -20.24 0.49 -21.64
CA VAL A 367 -19.21 -0.39 -21.06
C VAL A 367 -17.90 0.37 -20.86
N GLY A 368 -17.46 1.13 -21.87
CA GLY A 368 -16.27 1.95 -21.78
C GLY A 368 -16.35 3.05 -20.74
N GLU A 369 -17.51 3.70 -20.61
CA GLU A 369 -17.72 4.72 -19.56
C GLU A 369 -17.63 4.12 -18.15
N LEU A 370 -18.22 2.95 -17.92
CA LEU A 370 -18.12 2.28 -16.61
C LEU A 370 -16.70 1.84 -16.27
N GLN A 371 -15.92 1.43 -17.27
CA GLN A 371 -14.52 1.02 -17.07
C GLN A 371 -13.61 2.21 -16.73
N ARG A 372 -13.85 3.38 -17.34
CA ARG A 372 -13.02 4.58 -17.14
C ARG A 372 -13.42 5.41 -15.91
N GLY A 373 -14.67 5.27 -15.46
CA GLY A 373 -15.28 6.11 -14.40
C GLY A 373 -15.61 7.50 -14.89
#